data_AF-A0AA89RWB3-F1
#
_entry.id   AF-A0AA89RWB3-F1
#
_cell.length_a   1.000
_cell.length_b   1.000
_cell.length_c   1.000
_cell.angle_alpha   90.00
_cell.angle_beta   90.00
_cell.angle_gamma   90.00
#
_symmetry.space_group_name_H-M   'P 1'
#
loop_
_entity.id
_entity.type
_entity.pdbx_description
1 polymer ?
#
loop_
_entity_poly.entity_id
_entity_poly.type
_entity_poly.pdbx_seq_one_letter_code
_entity_poly.pdbx_strand_id
1 'polypeptide(L)'
;MKKQPKHPNVVNVDDVDEIAHMNGDHWGGAYKPLTPLLDASAGRLGVNLSRVPPGRTSCPFHTHAREDEVFFIVSGRGVLRYGDALREVGPGDCISCPANSGVGHQLANPFDKDLIYLGIGMNDPHEVCTYPDSGKVMVRSLQSVGRLTKTEYMDGEPDLPRIFELVPAEQEKQSKKKAKRGK
;
A
#
# COMPACT_ATOMS: atom_id res chain seq x y z
N MET A 1 -38.47 5.72 19.79
CA MET A 1 -37.78 4.41 19.62
C MET A 1 -36.46 4.45 20.37
N LYS A 2 -36.14 3.43 21.19
CA LYS A 2 -34.83 3.34 21.85
C LYS A 2 -33.79 2.96 20.80
N LYS A 3 -32.69 3.72 20.67
CA LYS A 3 -31.57 3.34 19.79
C LYS A 3 -31.05 1.97 20.23
N GLN A 4 -30.89 1.04 19.29
CA GLN A 4 -30.24 -0.24 19.56
C GLN A 4 -28.80 0.00 20.02
N PRO A 5 -28.25 -0.84 20.92
CA PRO A 5 -26.84 -0.74 21.30
C PRO A 5 -25.94 -0.91 20.07
N LYS A 6 -24.91 -0.07 19.94
CA LYS A 6 -23.92 -0.17 18.85
C LYS A 6 -23.20 -1.52 18.94
N HIS A 7 -23.21 -2.30 17.86
CA HIS A 7 -22.47 -3.56 17.76
C HIS A 7 -21.08 -3.29 17.20
N PRO A 8 -19.99 -3.87 17.77
CA PRO A 8 -18.62 -3.54 17.34
C PRO A 8 -18.34 -3.83 15.86
N ASN A 9 -18.99 -4.85 15.28
CA ASN A 9 -18.85 -5.20 13.85
C ASN A 9 -19.76 -4.40 12.89
N VAL A 10 -20.65 -3.53 13.38
CA VAL A 10 -21.58 -2.78 12.54
C VAL A 10 -21.22 -1.31 12.58
N VAL A 11 -20.71 -0.81 11.45
CA VAL A 11 -20.34 0.60 11.28
C VAL A 11 -21.35 1.26 10.35
N ASN A 12 -21.97 2.34 10.82
CA ASN A 12 -22.73 3.24 9.97
C ASN A 12 -21.82 4.40 9.54
N VAL A 13 -21.81 4.75 8.25
CA VAL A 13 -20.93 5.78 7.71
C VAL A 13 -21.15 7.18 8.31
N ASP A 14 -22.36 7.48 8.77
CA ASP A 14 -22.70 8.75 9.42
C ASP A 14 -22.14 8.82 10.85
N ASP A 15 -21.80 7.68 11.44
CA ASP A 15 -21.19 7.55 12.76
C ASP A 15 -19.65 7.55 12.72
N VAL A 16 -19.02 7.60 11.54
CA VAL A 16 -17.56 7.57 11.37
C VAL A 16 -17.02 8.96 11.04
N ASP A 17 -16.02 9.37 11.81
CA ASP A 17 -15.28 10.61 11.56
C ASP A 17 -14.53 10.54 10.23
N GLU A 18 -14.61 11.63 9.47
CA GLU A 18 -13.87 11.78 8.23
C GLU A 18 -12.43 12.24 8.50
N ILE A 19 -11.47 11.52 7.94
CA ILE A 19 -10.04 11.82 8.08
C ILE A 19 -9.56 12.51 6.80
N ALA A 20 -9.30 13.81 6.90
CA ALA A 20 -8.78 14.60 5.79
C ALA A 20 -7.25 14.49 5.68
N HIS A 21 -6.75 14.39 4.46
CA HIS A 21 -5.33 14.48 4.13
C HIS A 21 -5.20 15.39 2.91
N MET A 22 -4.69 16.60 3.10
CA MET A 22 -4.54 17.60 2.04
C MET A 22 -3.07 17.97 1.89
N ASN A 23 -2.60 18.06 0.66
CA ASN A 23 -1.24 18.50 0.36
C ASN A 23 -1.23 19.44 -0.85
N GLY A 24 -1.02 20.72 -0.60
CA GLY A 24 -1.15 21.76 -1.61
C GLY A 24 -2.52 21.78 -2.28
N ASP A 25 -2.56 22.22 -3.53
CA ASP A 25 -3.81 22.53 -4.23
C ASP A 25 -4.46 21.32 -4.91
N HIS A 26 -3.65 20.34 -5.33
CA HIS A 26 -4.10 19.25 -6.20
C HIS A 26 -4.00 17.85 -5.58
N TRP A 27 -3.38 17.72 -4.40
CA TRP A 27 -3.24 16.42 -3.74
C TRP A 27 -4.09 16.33 -2.49
N GLY A 28 -4.75 15.19 -2.35
CA GLY A 28 -5.48 14.83 -1.16
C GLY A 28 -7.00 14.78 -1.33
N GLY A 29 -7.62 14.42 -0.23
CA GLY A 29 -9.05 14.21 -0.10
C GLY A 29 -9.37 13.89 1.35
N ALA A 30 -10.39 13.08 1.55
CA ALA A 30 -10.72 12.58 2.87
C ALA A 30 -11.28 11.16 2.78
N TYR A 31 -11.24 10.41 3.88
CA TYR A 31 -11.80 9.07 3.92
C TYR A 31 -12.39 8.73 5.28
N LYS A 32 -13.32 7.77 5.28
CA LYS A 32 -13.92 7.16 6.46
C LYS A 32 -13.62 5.65 6.46
N PRO A 33 -12.89 5.12 7.46
CA PRO A 33 -12.67 3.68 7.58
C PRO A 33 -13.96 2.97 8.01
N LEU A 34 -14.47 2.07 7.16
CA LEU A 34 -15.72 1.35 7.41
C LEU A 34 -15.51 -0.03 8.04
N THR A 35 -14.26 -0.50 8.10
CA THR A 35 -13.88 -1.80 8.67
C THR A 35 -12.81 -1.62 9.76
N PRO A 36 -13.08 -0.88 10.84
CA PRO A 36 -12.07 -0.53 11.86
C PRO A 36 -11.55 -1.74 12.66
N LEU A 37 -12.22 -2.88 12.59
CA LEU A 37 -11.79 -4.13 13.21
C LEU A 37 -11.01 -5.06 12.26
N LEU A 38 -10.91 -4.70 10.97
CA LEU A 38 -10.16 -5.44 9.97
C LEU A 38 -8.85 -4.70 9.69
N ASP A 39 -7.78 -5.19 10.30
CA ASP A 39 -6.44 -4.59 10.20
C ASP A 39 -5.34 -5.66 10.04
N ALA A 40 -4.08 -5.24 10.19
CA ALA A 40 -2.94 -6.15 10.07
C ALA A 40 -2.91 -7.24 11.17
N SER A 41 -3.60 -7.04 12.30
CA SER A 41 -3.70 -7.99 13.41
C SER A 41 -4.80 -9.03 13.22
N ALA A 42 -5.97 -8.63 12.71
CA ALA A 42 -7.10 -9.53 12.48
C ALA A 42 -7.89 -9.12 11.23
N GLY A 43 -7.83 -9.94 10.19
CA GLY A 43 -8.56 -9.73 8.94
C GLY A 43 -8.02 -8.55 8.12
N ARG A 44 -7.46 -8.81 6.94
CA ARG A 44 -6.71 -7.78 6.20
C ARG A 44 -7.53 -7.02 5.17
N LEU A 45 -8.80 -7.34 4.97
CA LEU A 45 -9.63 -6.63 3.99
C LEU A 45 -10.15 -5.32 4.59
N GLY A 46 -9.79 -4.21 3.97
CA GLY A 46 -10.23 -2.87 4.33
C GLY A 46 -11.28 -2.34 3.37
N VAL A 47 -12.21 -1.54 3.90
CA VAL A 47 -13.11 -0.68 3.10
C VAL A 47 -13.07 0.74 3.62
N ASN A 48 -12.82 1.70 2.74
CA ASN A 48 -12.86 3.12 3.02
C ASN A 48 -13.90 3.80 2.13
N LEU A 49 -14.78 4.64 2.70
CA LEU A 49 -15.51 5.62 1.89
C LEU A 49 -14.60 6.83 1.69
N SER A 50 -14.16 7.07 0.46
CA SER A 50 -13.24 8.14 0.09
C SER A 50 -13.96 9.25 -0.64
N ARG A 51 -13.50 10.48 -0.42
CA ARG A 51 -13.99 11.71 -1.02
C ARG A 51 -12.83 12.49 -1.63
N VAL A 52 -12.93 12.80 -2.92
CA VAL A 52 -11.95 13.58 -3.66
C VAL A 52 -12.60 14.86 -4.15
N PRO A 53 -12.22 16.04 -3.61
CA PRO A 53 -12.76 17.31 -4.06
C PRO A 53 -12.40 17.67 -5.51
N PRO A 54 -13.09 18.66 -6.11
CA PRO A 54 -12.74 19.23 -7.40
C PRO A 54 -11.26 19.57 -7.56
N GLY A 55 -10.69 19.21 -8.71
CA GLY A 55 -9.31 19.51 -9.09
C GLY A 55 -8.24 18.71 -8.37
N ARG A 56 -8.60 17.61 -7.68
CA ARG A 56 -7.68 16.83 -6.84
C ARG A 56 -7.57 15.36 -7.23
N THR A 57 -6.53 14.71 -6.71
CA THR A 57 -6.36 13.26 -6.65
C THR A 57 -5.92 12.86 -5.25
N SER A 58 -6.49 11.77 -4.72
CA SER A 58 -6.20 11.29 -3.36
C SER A 58 -4.83 10.62 -3.25
N CYS A 59 -4.45 9.85 -4.26
CA CYS A 59 -3.22 9.05 -4.27
C CYS A 59 -2.38 9.32 -5.52
N PRO A 60 -1.03 9.29 -5.41
CA PRO A 60 -0.16 9.30 -6.59
C PRO A 60 -0.41 8.09 -7.50
N PHE A 61 -0.01 8.17 -8.77
CA PHE A 61 -0.03 7.03 -9.68
C PHE A 61 0.87 5.90 -9.15
N HIS A 62 0.31 4.71 -8.97
CA HIS A 62 0.97 3.63 -8.24
C HIS A 62 0.56 2.23 -8.68
N THR A 63 1.38 1.23 -8.32
CA THR A 63 1.08 -0.20 -8.47
C THR A 63 1.07 -0.86 -7.09
N HIS A 64 0.37 -1.98 -6.97
CA HIS A 64 0.52 -2.90 -5.82
C HIS A 64 1.16 -4.21 -6.26
N ALA A 65 2.08 -4.74 -5.45
CA ALA A 65 2.70 -6.04 -5.68
C ALA A 65 1.87 -7.18 -5.07
N ARG A 66 1.09 -6.93 -4.02
CA ARG A 66 0.40 -7.99 -3.27
C ARG A 66 -1.07 -7.68 -2.95
N GLU A 67 -1.45 -6.42 -2.93
CA GLU A 67 -2.83 -5.98 -2.65
C GLU A 67 -3.63 -5.78 -3.95
N ASP A 68 -4.65 -6.62 -4.17
CA ASP A 68 -5.71 -6.25 -5.12
C ASP A 68 -6.46 -5.05 -4.55
N GLU A 69 -6.81 -4.09 -5.42
CA GLU A 69 -7.61 -2.94 -5.05
C GLU A 69 -8.83 -2.82 -5.97
N VAL A 70 -9.97 -2.50 -5.37
CA VAL A 70 -11.23 -2.27 -6.07
C VAL A 70 -11.77 -0.90 -5.67
N PHE A 71 -12.23 -0.16 -6.67
CA PHE A 71 -13.00 1.06 -6.47
C PHE A 71 -14.45 0.85 -6.90
N PHE A 72 -15.40 1.26 -6.08
CA PHE A 72 -16.80 1.35 -6.48
C PHE A 72 -17.28 2.80 -6.37
N ILE A 73 -17.66 3.41 -7.48
CA ILE A 73 -18.06 4.81 -7.50
C ILE A 73 -19.49 4.95 -6.94
N VAL A 74 -19.64 5.71 -5.87
CA VAL A 74 -20.91 5.93 -5.16
C VAL A 74 -21.63 7.15 -5.71
N SER A 75 -20.92 8.26 -5.89
CA SER A 75 -21.49 9.51 -6.43
C SER A 75 -20.40 10.39 -7.04
N GLY A 76 -20.82 11.37 -7.85
CA GLY A 76 -19.89 12.22 -8.62
C GLY A 76 -19.32 11.52 -9.84
N ARG A 77 -18.31 12.11 -10.45
CA ARG A 77 -17.59 11.57 -11.62
C ARG A 77 -16.09 11.78 -11.43
N GLY A 78 -15.30 10.90 -12.01
CA GLY A 78 -13.84 10.91 -11.92
C GLY A 78 -13.20 10.45 -13.22
N VAL A 79 -11.88 10.49 -13.27
CA VAL A 79 -11.09 9.92 -14.34
C VAL A 79 -10.14 8.89 -13.74
N LEU A 80 -10.28 7.64 -14.19
CA LEU A 80 -9.31 6.58 -13.96
C LEU A 80 -8.19 6.72 -14.98
N ARG A 81 -6.95 6.76 -14.50
CA ARG A 81 -5.76 6.42 -15.28
C ARG A 81 -5.36 4.99 -14.94
N TYR A 82 -5.22 4.12 -15.94
CA TYR A 82 -4.75 2.74 -15.80
C TYR A 82 -3.69 2.46 -16.86
N GLY A 83 -2.42 2.47 -16.45
CA GLY A 83 -1.29 2.59 -17.39
C GLY A 83 -1.36 3.90 -18.16
N ASP A 84 -1.38 3.80 -19.49
CA ASP A 84 -1.54 4.93 -20.40
C ASP A 84 -3.01 5.23 -20.75
N ALA A 85 -3.94 4.36 -20.35
CA ALA A 85 -5.35 4.52 -20.66
C ALA A 85 -6.03 5.50 -19.68
N LEU A 86 -6.90 6.35 -20.21
CA LEU A 86 -7.77 7.24 -19.45
C LEU A 86 -9.24 6.87 -19.69
N ARG A 87 -10.02 6.83 -18.61
CA ARG A 87 -11.45 6.50 -18.66
C ARG A 87 -12.22 7.36 -17.65
N GLU A 88 -13.22 8.10 -18.12
CA GLU A 88 -14.21 8.68 -17.21
C GLU A 88 -15.03 7.59 -16.53
N VAL A 89 -15.26 7.76 -15.24
CA VAL A 89 -16.04 6.86 -14.39
C VAL A 89 -17.10 7.64 -13.62
N GLY A 90 -18.21 6.98 -13.32
CA GLY A 90 -19.36 7.55 -12.63
C GLY A 90 -20.08 6.53 -11.75
N PRO A 91 -21.20 6.93 -11.12
CA PRO A 91 -21.86 6.12 -10.09
C PRO A 91 -22.28 4.76 -10.63
N GLY A 92 -21.97 3.70 -9.87
CA GLY A 92 -22.23 2.32 -10.27
C GLY A 92 -21.08 1.64 -11.03
N ASP A 93 -20.07 2.39 -11.47
CA ASP A 93 -18.86 1.79 -12.04
C ASP A 93 -18.05 1.08 -10.95
N CYS A 94 -17.58 -0.12 -11.27
CA CYS A 94 -16.67 -0.92 -10.47
C CYS A 94 -15.34 -1.06 -11.22
N ILE A 95 -14.24 -0.73 -10.56
CA ILE A 95 -12.89 -0.69 -11.12
C ILE A 95 -12.06 -1.72 -10.38
N SER A 96 -11.43 -2.64 -11.12
CA SER A 96 -10.53 -3.65 -10.55
C SER A 96 -9.09 -3.34 -10.91
N CYS A 97 -8.24 -3.24 -9.90
CA CYS A 97 -6.81 -2.99 -10.02
C CYS A 97 -6.05 -4.19 -9.44
N PRO A 98 -5.73 -5.20 -10.26
CA PRO A 98 -5.09 -6.43 -9.79
C PRO A 98 -3.64 -6.18 -9.35
N ALA A 99 -3.28 -6.81 -8.23
CA ALA A 99 -1.91 -6.88 -7.73
C ALA A 99 -0.98 -7.52 -8.77
N ASN A 100 0.30 -7.14 -8.71
CA ASN A 100 1.37 -7.71 -9.51
C ASN A 100 1.14 -7.64 -11.04
N SER A 101 0.23 -6.76 -11.50
CA SER A 101 -0.01 -6.54 -12.93
C SER A 101 1.11 -5.72 -13.59
N GLY A 102 1.88 -4.97 -12.79
CA GLY A 102 2.87 -4.01 -13.28
C GLY A 102 2.25 -2.75 -13.90
N VAL A 103 0.92 -2.63 -13.94
CA VAL A 103 0.21 -1.50 -14.51
C VAL A 103 -0.23 -0.58 -13.38
N GLY A 104 0.22 0.67 -13.42
CA GLY A 104 -0.14 1.64 -12.40
C GLY A 104 -1.57 2.13 -12.57
N HIS A 105 -2.20 2.57 -11.47
CA HIS A 105 -3.49 3.22 -11.48
C HIS A 105 -3.52 4.50 -10.66
N GLN A 106 -4.45 5.38 -11.01
CA GLN A 106 -4.75 6.61 -10.29
C GLN A 106 -6.20 7.03 -10.56
N LEU A 107 -6.87 7.55 -9.53
CA LEU A 107 -8.18 8.14 -9.66
C LEU A 107 -8.10 9.65 -9.35
N ALA A 108 -8.60 10.47 -10.27
CA ALA A 108 -8.59 11.93 -10.15
C ALA A 108 -10.00 12.49 -10.35
N ASN A 109 -10.26 13.64 -9.74
CA ASN A 109 -11.48 14.41 -9.93
C ASN A 109 -11.17 15.75 -10.61
N PRO A 110 -11.19 15.82 -11.95
CA PRO A 110 -11.05 17.08 -12.68
C PRO A 110 -12.36 17.88 -12.80
N PHE A 111 -13.44 17.46 -12.12
CA PHE A 111 -14.78 18.04 -12.28
C PHE A 111 -15.14 18.97 -11.12
N ASP A 112 -16.37 19.50 -11.13
CA ASP A 112 -16.87 20.58 -10.28
C ASP A 112 -17.57 20.12 -8.99
N LYS A 113 -17.76 18.81 -8.81
CA LYS A 113 -18.38 18.20 -7.63
C LYS A 113 -17.49 17.13 -7.03
N ASP A 114 -17.64 16.86 -5.74
CA ASP A 114 -16.94 15.79 -5.06
C ASP A 114 -17.18 14.44 -5.74
N LEU A 115 -16.09 13.69 -5.91
CA LEU A 115 -16.11 12.28 -6.29
C LEU A 115 -16.11 11.44 -5.01
N ILE A 116 -17.11 10.57 -4.85
CA ILE A 116 -17.24 9.66 -3.71
C ILE A 116 -17.13 8.22 -4.20
N TYR A 117 -16.24 7.44 -3.59
CA TYR A 117 -16.07 6.02 -3.93
C TYR A 117 -15.74 5.17 -2.70
N LEU A 118 -16.05 3.88 -2.77
CA LEU A 118 -15.50 2.88 -1.86
C LEU A 118 -14.14 2.44 -2.40
N GLY A 119 -13.08 2.58 -1.61
CA GLY A 119 -11.80 1.91 -1.83
C GLY A 119 -11.78 0.63 -1.01
N ILE A 120 -11.59 -0.51 -1.68
CA ILE A 120 -11.66 -1.84 -1.10
C ILE A 120 -10.35 -2.55 -1.45
N GLY A 121 -9.63 -3.04 -0.46
CA GLY A 121 -8.35 -3.69 -0.72
C GLY A 121 -7.79 -4.36 0.52
N MET A 122 -6.73 -5.13 0.34
CA MET A 122 -6.02 -5.72 1.46
C MET A 122 -5.09 -4.70 2.14
N ASN A 123 -4.78 -4.92 3.41
CA ASN A 123 -3.72 -4.26 4.16
C ASN A 123 -2.63 -5.30 4.45
N ASP A 124 -1.88 -5.68 3.42
CA ASP A 124 -0.81 -6.68 3.52
C ASP A 124 0.43 -6.02 4.17
N PRO A 125 0.90 -6.49 5.34
CA PRO A 125 2.08 -5.94 6.01
C PRO A 125 3.37 -6.05 5.20
N HIS A 126 3.39 -6.82 4.11
CA HIS A 126 4.51 -7.02 3.21
C HIS A 126 4.32 -6.35 1.84
N GLU A 127 3.34 -5.47 1.69
CA GLU A 127 3.08 -4.75 0.44
C GLU A 127 4.31 -3.96 -0.04
N VAL A 128 4.48 -3.96 -1.36
CA VAL A 128 5.46 -3.14 -2.07
C VAL A 128 4.76 -2.36 -3.17
N CYS A 129 4.56 -1.06 -2.94
CA CYS A 129 3.99 -0.19 -3.96
C CYS A 129 5.11 0.51 -4.74
N THR A 130 4.98 0.59 -6.07
CA THR A 130 5.83 1.44 -6.90
C THR A 130 5.03 2.65 -7.38
N TYR A 131 5.71 3.78 -7.58
CA TYR A 131 5.09 5.03 -8.03
C TYR A 131 5.75 5.51 -9.32
N PRO A 132 5.29 5.04 -10.50
CA PRO A 132 6.01 5.21 -11.77
C PRO A 132 6.37 6.66 -12.09
N ASP A 133 5.46 7.61 -11.89
CA ASP A 133 5.70 9.03 -12.20
C ASP A 133 6.79 9.69 -11.34
N SER A 134 7.03 9.18 -10.12
CA SER A 134 7.97 9.79 -9.16
C SER A 134 9.23 8.96 -8.90
N GLY A 135 9.28 7.74 -9.42
CA GLY A 135 10.34 6.75 -9.17
C GLY A 135 10.40 6.25 -7.73
N LYS A 136 9.37 6.50 -6.91
CA LYS A 136 9.35 6.06 -5.51
C LYS A 136 8.94 4.59 -5.41
N VAL A 137 9.36 3.97 -4.31
CA VAL A 137 8.91 2.66 -3.84
C VAL A 137 8.57 2.77 -2.35
N MET A 138 7.43 2.21 -1.97
CA MET A 138 7.04 2.00 -0.58
C MET A 138 7.19 0.53 -0.24
N VAL A 139 7.82 0.23 0.89
CA VAL A 139 7.90 -1.13 1.45
C VAL A 139 7.25 -1.09 2.83
N ARG A 140 6.08 -1.73 2.96
CA ARG A 140 5.24 -1.58 4.15
C ARG A 140 5.90 -2.18 5.40
N SER A 141 6.56 -3.31 5.26
CA SER A 141 7.25 -4.00 6.37
C SER A 141 8.42 -3.20 6.94
N LEU A 142 9.00 -2.30 6.16
CA LEU A 142 10.06 -1.39 6.58
C LEU A 142 9.53 0.00 6.98
N GLN A 143 8.20 0.22 6.90
CA GLN A 143 7.55 1.49 7.18
C GLN A 143 8.22 2.67 6.45
N SER A 144 8.68 2.44 5.22
CA SER A 144 9.57 3.36 4.52
C SER A 144 9.12 3.60 3.09
N VAL A 145 9.31 4.84 2.62
CA VAL A 145 9.15 5.25 1.22
C VAL A 145 10.46 5.88 0.76
N GLY A 146 11.01 5.40 -0.36
CA GLY A 146 12.28 5.86 -0.89
C GLY A 146 12.34 5.77 -2.41
N ARG A 147 13.52 5.95 -2.98
CA ARG A 147 13.81 5.64 -4.38
C ARG A 147 14.84 4.53 -4.43
N LEU A 148 14.65 3.57 -5.32
CA LEU A 148 15.63 2.50 -5.52
C LEU A 148 16.79 3.03 -6.35
N THR A 149 18.00 2.72 -5.90
CA THR A 149 19.21 2.83 -6.73
C THR A 149 19.55 1.41 -7.17
N LYS A 150 19.52 1.14 -8.47
CA LYS A 150 19.97 -0.15 -8.98
C LYS A 150 21.46 -0.27 -8.70
N THR A 151 21.85 -1.33 -8.02
CA THR A 151 23.24 -1.62 -7.72
C THR A 151 23.54 -3.09 -8.00
N GLU A 152 24.83 -3.42 -8.11
CA GLU A 152 25.29 -4.79 -8.27
C GLU A 152 25.06 -5.58 -6.98
N TYR A 153 24.83 -6.90 -7.09
CA TYR A 153 24.45 -7.73 -5.94
C TYR A 153 25.45 -7.67 -4.76
N MET A 154 26.74 -7.43 -5.04
CA MET A 154 27.81 -7.38 -4.03
C MET A 154 28.20 -5.96 -3.61
N ASP A 155 27.51 -4.92 -4.10
CA ASP A 155 27.84 -3.54 -3.77
C ASP A 155 27.64 -3.25 -2.26
N GLY A 156 28.65 -2.65 -1.63
CA GLY A 156 28.67 -2.36 -0.19
C GLY A 156 29.01 -3.55 0.73
N GLU A 157 29.13 -4.78 0.19
CA GLU A 157 29.57 -5.93 0.97
C GLU A 157 31.09 -5.90 1.22
N PRO A 158 31.56 -6.30 2.41
CA PRO A 158 32.99 -6.31 2.71
C PRO A 158 33.71 -7.48 2.02
N ASP A 159 35.00 -7.28 1.69
CA ASP A 159 35.86 -8.35 1.13
C ASP A 159 35.91 -9.60 2.02
N LEU A 160 35.95 -9.41 3.34
CA LEU A 160 35.77 -10.48 4.32
C LEU A 160 34.37 -10.36 4.95
N PRO A 161 33.44 -11.28 4.66
CA PRO A 161 32.14 -11.29 5.31
C PRO A 161 32.25 -11.32 6.84
N ARG A 162 31.56 -10.40 7.50
CA ARG A 162 31.61 -10.21 8.96
C ARG A 162 31.32 -11.50 9.75
N ILE A 163 30.58 -12.44 9.18
CA ILE A 163 30.33 -13.74 9.81
C ILE A 163 31.64 -14.47 10.16
N PHE A 164 32.70 -14.37 9.36
CA PHE A 164 33.98 -15.03 9.62
C PHE A 164 34.74 -14.45 10.81
N GLU A 165 34.48 -13.19 11.17
CA GLU A 165 35.00 -12.56 12.40
C GLU A 165 34.18 -12.96 13.63
N LEU A 166 32.88 -13.24 13.45
CA LEU A 166 31.95 -13.55 14.53
C LEU A 166 31.93 -15.05 14.91
N VAL A 167 32.41 -15.94 14.04
CA VAL A 167 32.54 -17.36 14.35
C VAL A 167 33.63 -17.55 15.42
N PRO A 168 33.32 -18.12 16.60
CA PRO A 168 34.31 -18.34 17.65
C PRO A 168 35.46 -19.24 17.16
N ALA A 169 36.71 -18.87 17.49
CA ALA A 169 37.93 -19.60 17.14
C ALA A 169 37.97 -21.09 17.63
N GLU A 170 37.01 -21.51 18.45
CA GLU A 170 36.86 -22.88 18.96
C GLU A 170 36.43 -23.89 17.86
N GLN A 171 35.75 -23.47 16.79
CA GLN A 171 35.34 -24.36 15.69
C GLN A 171 36.51 -24.68 14.72
N GLU A 172 37.51 -23.80 14.61
CA GLU A 172 38.69 -24.03 13.79
C GLU A 172 39.65 -25.07 14.40
N LYS A 173 39.63 -25.21 15.74
CA LYS A 173 40.45 -26.21 16.47
C LYS A 173 39.92 -27.64 16.33
N GLN A 174 38.61 -27.83 16.15
CA GLN A 174 38.01 -29.17 16.01
C GLN A 174 38.25 -29.79 14.61
N SER A 175 38.30 -28.99 13.54
CA SER A 175 38.64 -29.51 12.19
C SER A 175 40.13 -29.90 12.09
N LYS A 176 41.04 -29.08 12.64
CA LYS A 176 42.48 -29.37 12.70
C LYS A 176 42.83 -30.56 13.62
N LYS A 177 42.06 -30.81 14.70
CA LYS A 177 42.24 -32.00 15.56
C LYS A 177 41.74 -33.31 14.92
N LYS A 178 40.68 -33.29 14.11
CA LYS A 178 40.24 -34.48 13.36
C LYS A 178 41.21 -34.85 12.23
N ALA A 179 41.78 -33.87 11.53
CA ALA A 179 42.80 -34.11 10.49
C ALA A 179 44.13 -34.68 11.03
N LYS A 180 44.51 -34.36 12.28
CA LYS A 180 45.71 -34.92 12.94
C LYS A 180 45.53 -36.31 13.58
N ARG A 181 44.29 -36.79 13.75
CA ARG A 181 43.98 -38.12 14.34
C ARG A 181 43.76 -39.22 13.29
N GLY A 182 43.79 -38.88 12.01
CA GLY A 182 43.65 -39.82 10.88
C GLY A 182 44.95 -40.09 10.12
N LYS A 183 46.11 -39.83 10.72
CA LYS A 183 47.44 -40.23 10.24
C LYS A 183 48.10 -41.12 11.26
#